data_AF-Q7QFG3-F1
#
_entry.id   AF-Q7QFG3-F1
#
_cell.length_a   1.000
_cell.length_b   1.000
_cell.length_c   1.000
_cell.angle_alpha   90.00
_cell.angle_beta   90.00
_cell.angle_gamma   90.00
#
_symmetry.space_group_name_H-M   'P 1'
#
loop_
_entity.id
_entity.type
_entity.pdbx_description
1 polymer ?
#
loop_
_entity_poly.entity_id
_entity_poly.type
_entity_poly.pdbx_seq_one_letter_code
_entity_poly.pdbx_strand_id
1 'polypeptide(L)'
;MSRERPLLTPVCYVGERKQFVESILMASNEYGPNLSYSSINLIGRPSNFPIYGDHTDSYLLSSYGKWPRLAPSYRPEFGLARIAPCDNPPVDEFFVVSFEQAVYPAEIGVYETLHPGTIRRISCYVLKVGWVCLWDGRSDKWEYVAGDRSASPARLFVPTLRTVPHRTRVLRFELNMRDQRYISGLDGIILVGGVHDFHEARAKFQAVASAAASPTPPPVEATAALELIGKAAGGTNQPNLTDMPYEVLYHILSHLDWFALADVEKVCVRCAEVVADARLYREVNLRPYWDRVDSHFLLWLSNRCTGIKKLDLSGCGIVNEFNIIDLQMFFNRHGRTLTHLRLNCIGVQHAMSFVLLLCPELTELCMQNALLDNQRYQLSVCKRLTVLDLSRAQCASETLLALLQQNPHLQHLSLASCDQSSLTDITHTIGEHNRALLSLKLWKTHALGAHGLVPLQHCTKLQELDLGYSNHEECAEGTLAQLAAACPDLRWLVLGGFRGITNNDLLAIARHCPRLQYLDLMCSVMLSGEAINAIFIGCPALRLLELSYCNGIEQEWINMWRRDFPHVDVKHQR
;
A
#
# COMPACT_ATOMS: atom_id res chain seq x y z
N MET A 1 6.12 35.65 -29.19
CA MET A 1 6.15 36.58 -28.04
C MET A 1 5.68 35.83 -26.81
N SER A 2 6.65 35.29 -26.09
CA SER A 2 6.53 34.56 -24.84
C SER A 2 6.09 35.50 -23.72
N ARG A 3 4.96 35.21 -23.07
CA ARG A 3 4.63 35.81 -21.77
C ARG A 3 5.37 35.02 -20.71
N GLU A 4 6.48 35.55 -20.23
CA GLU A 4 7.13 35.09 -19.00
C GLU A 4 6.13 35.16 -17.85
N ARG A 5 5.94 34.03 -17.16
CA ARG A 5 5.22 33.99 -15.88
C ARG A 5 6.12 34.63 -14.82
N PRO A 6 5.58 35.39 -13.86
CA PRO A 6 6.39 35.95 -12.79
C PRO A 6 6.99 34.81 -11.97
N LEU A 7 8.32 34.78 -11.87
CA LEU A 7 9.04 33.99 -10.88
C LEU A 7 8.53 34.43 -9.50
N LEU A 8 7.83 33.54 -8.78
CA LEU A 8 7.61 33.71 -7.35
C LEU A 8 8.99 33.81 -6.72
N THR A 9 9.29 34.96 -6.11
CA THR A 9 10.54 35.17 -5.35
C THR A 9 10.70 34.06 -4.31
N PRO A 10 11.87 33.40 -4.23
CA PRO A 10 12.11 32.38 -3.22
C PRO A 10 11.97 33.01 -1.84
N VAL A 11 11.14 32.40 -0.99
CA VAL A 11 11.01 32.80 0.41
C VAL A 11 12.29 32.36 1.12
N CYS A 12 13.33 33.19 1.09
CA CYS A 12 14.57 32.92 1.82
C CYS A 12 14.33 33.11 3.32
N TYR A 13 14.33 32.01 4.07
CA TYR A 13 14.31 32.05 5.53
C TYR A 13 15.70 32.46 6.04
N VAL A 14 15.76 33.41 6.97
CA VAL A 14 16.98 33.63 7.77
C VAL A 14 17.19 32.36 8.60
N GLY A 15 18.32 31.66 8.40
CA GLY A 15 18.58 30.36 8.99
C GLY A 15 17.83 29.20 8.32
N GLU A 16 17.88 29.14 6.98
CA GLU A 16 17.46 27.97 6.21
C GLU A 16 18.36 26.77 6.50
N ARG A 17 17.76 25.60 6.72
CA ARG A 17 18.45 24.33 6.88
C ARG A 17 18.11 23.39 5.74
N LYS A 18 19.16 22.80 5.16
CA LYS A 18 19.07 21.70 4.19
C LYS A 18 19.44 20.42 4.91
N GLN A 19 18.56 19.44 4.88
CA GLN A 19 18.74 18.16 5.56
C GLN A 19 18.17 17.02 4.72
N PHE A 20 18.67 15.83 5.01
CA PHE A 20 18.27 14.60 4.36
C PHE A 20 17.61 13.68 5.38
N VAL A 21 17.01 12.59 4.90
CA VAL A 21 16.34 11.62 5.77
C VAL A 21 17.31 11.10 6.82
N GLU A 22 16.87 11.15 8.07
CA GLU A 22 17.58 10.61 9.23
C GLU A 22 17.16 9.16 9.50
N SER A 23 15.87 8.87 9.42
CA SER A 23 15.36 7.52 9.68
C SER A 23 14.06 7.21 8.92
N ILE A 24 13.81 5.92 8.70
CA ILE A 24 12.54 5.40 8.17
C ILE A 24 11.65 5.02 9.36
N LEU A 25 10.46 5.62 9.43
CA LEU A 25 9.48 5.31 10.47
C LEU A 25 8.56 4.15 10.06
N MET A 26 8.23 4.05 8.77
CA MET A 26 7.35 3.02 8.22
C MET A 26 7.47 2.99 6.69
N ALA A 27 7.47 1.83 6.05
CA ALA A 27 7.22 1.71 4.62
C ALA A 27 6.27 0.55 4.33
N SER A 28 5.29 0.77 3.45
CA SER A 28 4.31 -0.25 3.09
C SER A 28 4.82 -1.24 2.05
N ASN A 29 5.91 -0.92 1.36
CA ASN A 29 6.63 -1.81 0.45
C ASN A 29 8.08 -1.92 0.93
N GLU A 30 8.53 -3.12 1.25
CA GLU A 30 9.91 -3.33 1.68
C GLU A 30 10.41 -4.65 1.13
N TYR A 31 11.67 -4.65 0.70
CA TYR A 31 12.35 -5.86 0.32
C TYR A 31 12.84 -6.66 1.55
N GLY A 32 12.62 -6.22 2.80
CA GLY A 32 13.10 -6.87 4.03
C GLY A 32 14.32 -6.17 4.66
N PRO A 33 14.97 -6.76 5.68
CA PRO A 33 15.96 -6.08 6.54
C PRO A 33 17.34 -5.84 5.89
N ASN A 34 17.56 -6.35 4.68
CA ASN A 34 18.85 -6.18 3.98
C ASN A 34 18.90 -4.81 3.30
N LEU A 35 20.13 -4.32 3.05
CA LEU A 35 20.32 -3.05 2.33
C LEU A 35 19.80 -3.10 0.88
N SER A 36 19.74 -4.25 0.23
CA SER A 36 19.31 -4.31 -1.18
C SER A 36 17.85 -3.89 -1.37
N TYR A 37 17.64 -2.82 -2.13
CA TYR A 37 16.33 -2.30 -2.52
C TYR A 37 15.43 -1.82 -1.39
N SER A 38 15.99 -1.65 -0.19
CA SER A 38 15.21 -1.42 1.03
C SER A 38 14.93 0.06 1.27
N SER A 39 13.88 0.35 2.05
CA SER A 39 13.46 1.70 2.41
C SER A 39 14.56 2.49 3.13
N ILE A 40 15.41 1.78 3.88
CA ILE A 40 16.57 2.35 4.59
C ILE A 40 17.59 3.02 3.68
N ASN A 41 17.60 2.69 2.38
CA ASN A 41 18.46 3.33 1.40
C ASN A 41 18.10 4.79 1.13
N LEU A 42 16.92 5.25 1.56
CA LEU A 42 16.58 6.67 1.51
C LEU A 42 17.30 7.51 2.58
N ILE A 43 17.92 6.86 3.59
CA ILE A 43 18.62 7.55 4.68
C ILE A 43 19.89 8.21 4.16
N GLY A 44 20.07 9.48 4.49
CA GLY A 44 21.24 10.25 4.09
C GLY A 44 21.14 10.85 2.69
N ARG A 45 22.30 11.17 2.11
CA ARG A 45 22.38 11.82 0.79
C ARG A 45 22.16 10.80 -0.32
N PRO A 46 21.59 11.21 -1.47
CA PRO A 46 21.50 10.35 -2.65
C PRO A 46 22.91 9.91 -3.09
N SER A 47 23.05 8.63 -3.45
CA SER A 47 24.33 8.02 -3.83
C SER A 47 24.44 7.79 -5.34
N ASN A 48 23.31 7.61 -6.02
CA ASN A 48 23.25 7.19 -7.42
C ASN A 48 22.79 8.29 -8.38
N PHE A 49 21.94 9.21 -7.93
CA PHE A 49 21.46 10.30 -8.76
C PHE A 49 22.63 11.18 -9.29
N PRO A 50 22.67 11.56 -10.58
CA PRO A 50 21.60 11.51 -11.59
C PRO A 50 21.63 10.28 -12.51
N ILE A 51 22.29 9.19 -12.12
CA ILE A 51 22.41 7.98 -12.95
C ILE A 51 21.07 7.24 -12.93
N TYR A 52 20.43 7.13 -14.09
CA TYR A 52 19.23 6.30 -14.25
C TYR A 52 19.58 4.83 -14.16
N GLY A 53 18.87 4.06 -13.33
CA GLY A 53 19.11 2.64 -13.19
C GLY A 53 18.47 2.01 -11.98
N ASP A 54 18.44 0.69 -12.01
CA ASP A 54 18.16 -0.18 -10.87
C ASP A 54 19.46 -0.31 -10.07
N HIS A 55 19.56 0.45 -8.98
CA HIS A 55 20.72 0.42 -8.09
C HIS A 55 20.34 -0.32 -6.80
N THR A 56 21.17 -1.27 -6.37
CA THR A 56 20.89 -2.11 -5.19
C THR A 56 20.81 -1.30 -3.90
N ASP A 57 21.47 -0.16 -3.84
CA ASP A 57 21.46 0.81 -2.75
C ASP A 57 20.47 1.97 -3.00
N SER A 58 19.53 1.85 -3.94
CA SER A 58 18.31 2.67 -4.02
C SER A 58 17.13 1.96 -3.35
N TYR A 59 16.06 2.68 -3.02
CA TYR A 59 14.79 2.09 -2.61
C TYR A 59 13.93 1.80 -3.84
N LEU A 60 13.74 0.51 -4.16
CA LEU A 60 12.89 0.08 -5.27
C LEU A 60 11.56 -0.45 -4.75
N LEU A 61 10.49 -0.24 -5.54
CA LEU A 61 9.15 -0.72 -5.21
C LEU A 61 8.89 -2.04 -5.94
N SER A 62 8.52 -3.08 -5.19
CA SER A 62 8.39 -4.46 -5.72
C SER A 62 7.16 -4.72 -6.61
N SER A 63 6.22 -3.77 -6.69
CA SER A 63 4.97 -3.96 -7.44
C SER A 63 4.75 -2.83 -8.45
N TYR A 64 4.16 -3.17 -9.59
CA TYR A 64 3.87 -2.19 -10.64
C TYR A 64 2.66 -2.56 -11.50
N GLY A 65 2.08 -1.53 -12.12
CA GLY A 65 1.02 -1.66 -13.11
C GLY A 65 -0.27 -2.25 -12.57
N LYS A 66 -0.95 -3.02 -13.43
CA LYS A 66 -2.22 -3.68 -13.11
C LYS A 66 -2.05 -5.07 -12.49
N TRP A 67 -0.84 -5.61 -12.50
CA TRP A 67 -0.56 -7.02 -12.26
C TRP A 67 -1.05 -7.48 -10.88
N PRO A 68 -0.77 -6.79 -9.76
CA PRO A 68 -1.26 -7.23 -8.45
C PRO A 68 -2.78 -7.38 -8.35
N ARG A 69 -3.56 -6.64 -9.17
CA ARG A 69 -5.03 -6.72 -9.21
C ARG A 69 -5.57 -7.90 -10.03
N LEU A 70 -4.72 -8.52 -10.83
CA LEU A 70 -5.03 -9.70 -11.64
C LEU A 70 -4.61 -11.00 -10.95
N ALA A 71 -3.86 -10.92 -9.86
CA ALA A 71 -3.42 -12.08 -9.09
C ALA A 71 -4.62 -12.81 -8.44
N PRO A 72 -4.63 -14.15 -8.38
CA PRO A 72 -5.68 -14.92 -7.69
C PRO A 72 -5.90 -14.52 -6.22
N SER A 73 -4.87 -14.05 -5.53
CA SER A 73 -4.92 -13.53 -4.17
C SER A 73 -5.49 -12.13 -4.02
N TYR A 74 -5.69 -11.38 -5.12
CA TYR A 74 -6.20 -10.02 -5.03
C TYR A 74 -7.53 -9.98 -4.30
N ARG A 75 -7.67 -9.01 -3.39
CA ARG A 75 -8.91 -8.74 -2.68
C ARG A 75 -9.29 -7.28 -2.88
N PRO A 76 -10.48 -7.01 -3.46
CA PRO A 76 -10.99 -5.66 -3.54
C PRO A 76 -11.03 -4.98 -2.17
N GLU A 77 -10.86 -3.66 -2.18
CA GLU A 77 -11.16 -2.84 -1.01
C GLU A 77 -12.67 -2.85 -0.75
N PHE A 78 -13.06 -2.86 0.53
CA PHE A 78 -14.45 -2.75 0.95
C PHE A 78 -14.70 -1.38 1.58
N GLY A 79 -15.97 -1.01 1.83
CA GLY A 79 -16.31 0.21 2.57
C GLY A 79 -15.96 1.54 1.90
N LEU A 80 -15.62 1.55 0.61
CA LEU A 80 -15.24 2.76 -0.14
C LEU A 80 -16.40 3.43 -0.90
N ALA A 81 -17.59 2.82 -0.93
CA ALA A 81 -18.74 3.34 -1.70
C ALA A 81 -19.21 4.74 -1.27
N ARG A 82 -18.82 5.19 -0.07
CA ARG A 82 -19.11 6.51 0.51
C ARG A 82 -18.13 7.60 0.09
N ILE A 83 -17.06 7.25 -0.61
CA ILE A 83 -15.96 8.16 -0.92
C ILE A 83 -15.92 8.33 -2.44
N ALA A 84 -16.00 9.57 -2.90
CA ALA A 84 -15.88 9.83 -4.32
C ALA A 84 -14.49 9.38 -4.82
N PRO A 85 -14.38 8.79 -6.02
CA PRO A 85 -13.08 8.37 -6.56
C PRO A 85 -12.07 9.52 -6.68
N CYS A 86 -12.55 10.75 -6.85
CA CYS A 86 -11.68 11.92 -6.84
C CYS A 86 -11.02 12.12 -5.48
N ASP A 87 -11.71 11.81 -4.37
CA ASP A 87 -11.29 12.04 -2.98
C ASP A 87 -10.51 10.88 -2.37
N ASN A 88 -10.61 9.70 -2.98
CA ASN A 88 -9.79 8.53 -2.68
C ASN A 88 -8.93 8.15 -3.90
N PRO A 89 -7.93 8.96 -4.26
CA PRO A 89 -7.03 8.60 -5.35
C PRO A 89 -6.35 7.27 -5.01
N PRO A 90 -6.10 6.39 -5.99
CA PRO A 90 -5.49 5.11 -5.74
C PRO A 90 -4.07 5.28 -5.20
N VAL A 91 -3.90 5.11 -3.89
CA VAL A 91 -2.61 5.00 -3.23
C VAL A 91 -2.37 3.52 -3.02
N ASP A 92 -1.37 2.97 -3.70
CA ASP A 92 -1.00 1.56 -3.55
C ASP A 92 -0.03 1.40 -2.39
N GLU A 93 0.96 2.31 -2.32
CA GLU A 93 2.08 2.25 -1.39
C GLU A 93 2.32 3.60 -0.70
N PHE A 94 2.99 3.58 0.45
CA PHE A 94 3.45 4.76 1.16
C PHE A 94 4.72 4.48 1.95
N PHE A 95 5.45 5.54 2.28
CA PHE A 95 6.51 5.47 3.28
C PHE A 95 6.55 6.76 4.11
N VAL A 96 7.10 6.66 5.31
CA VAL A 96 7.18 7.72 6.31
C VAL A 96 8.63 7.85 6.77
N VAL A 97 9.16 9.06 6.68
CA VAL A 97 10.55 9.39 7.00
C VAL A 97 10.62 10.47 8.07
N SER A 98 11.69 10.45 8.86
CA SER A 98 12.05 11.55 9.76
C SER A 98 13.31 12.26 9.30
N PHE A 99 13.42 13.52 9.71
CA PHE A 99 14.59 14.36 9.55
C PHE A 99 15.09 14.81 10.93
N GLU A 100 16.37 15.17 11.02
CA GLU A 100 17.05 15.48 12.27
C GLU A 100 16.38 16.65 13.02
N GLN A 101 16.02 17.73 12.31
CA GLN A 101 15.44 18.93 12.92
C GLN A 101 14.11 19.32 12.29
N ALA A 102 13.17 19.75 13.15
CA ALA A 102 11.92 20.33 12.70
C ALA A 102 12.12 21.71 12.07
N VAL A 103 11.63 21.88 10.84
CA VAL A 103 11.74 23.12 10.04
C VAL A 103 10.38 23.55 9.50
N TYR A 104 10.22 24.83 9.19
CA TYR A 104 9.13 25.31 8.35
C TYR A 104 9.41 24.89 6.89
N PRO A 105 8.67 23.91 6.33
CA PRO A 105 9.01 23.33 5.03
C PRO A 105 8.89 24.39 3.94
N ALA A 106 9.99 24.59 3.20
CA ALA A 106 10.10 25.52 2.08
C ALA A 106 10.13 24.77 0.75
N GLU A 107 10.94 23.70 0.70
CA GLU A 107 11.12 22.87 -0.49
C GLU A 107 11.33 21.41 -0.07
N ILE A 108 10.80 20.49 -0.88
CA ILE A 108 11.06 19.05 -0.77
C ILE A 108 11.54 18.60 -2.15
N GLY A 109 12.67 17.90 -2.18
CA GLY A 109 13.20 17.26 -3.38
C GLY A 109 13.25 15.76 -3.22
N VAL A 110 12.79 15.00 -4.21
CA VAL A 110 12.91 13.55 -4.25
C VAL A 110 13.74 13.13 -5.45
N TYR A 111 14.80 12.36 -5.21
CA TYR A 111 15.72 11.89 -6.24
C TYR A 111 15.20 10.56 -6.79
N GLU A 112 14.53 10.58 -7.93
CA GLU A 112 13.95 9.41 -8.60
C GLU A 112 14.95 8.85 -9.64
N THR A 113 15.43 7.61 -9.46
CA THR A 113 16.48 6.99 -10.29
C THR A 113 15.96 5.98 -11.31
N LEU A 114 14.76 5.43 -11.11
CA LEU A 114 14.18 4.42 -11.99
C LEU A 114 12.67 4.67 -12.17
N HIS A 115 12.19 4.73 -13.42
CA HIS A 115 10.77 4.96 -13.76
C HIS A 115 10.04 6.00 -12.88
N PRO A 116 10.43 7.28 -12.94
CA PRO A 116 9.92 8.34 -12.06
C PRO A 116 8.43 8.66 -12.23
N GLY A 117 7.84 9.33 -11.23
CA GLY A 117 6.49 9.89 -11.28
C GLY A 117 5.42 9.07 -10.56
N THR A 118 5.80 8.33 -9.52
CA THR A 118 4.88 7.53 -8.69
C THR A 118 4.24 8.32 -7.55
N ILE A 119 4.91 9.37 -7.07
CA ILE A 119 4.47 10.15 -5.89
C ILE A 119 3.20 10.95 -6.23
N ARG A 120 2.16 10.81 -5.40
CA ARG A 120 0.84 11.44 -5.57
C ARG A 120 0.45 12.41 -4.47
N ARG A 121 0.92 12.18 -3.25
CA ARG A 121 0.66 13.07 -2.12
C ARG A 121 1.86 13.09 -1.17
N ILE A 122 2.11 14.26 -0.61
CA ILE A 122 3.11 14.48 0.44
C ILE A 122 2.41 15.18 1.59
N SER A 123 2.46 14.56 2.76
CA SER A 123 1.91 15.10 4.01
C SER A 123 3.01 15.22 5.05
N CYS A 124 2.89 16.20 5.93
CA CYS A 124 3.76 16.34 7.09
C CYS A 124 3.00 16.11 8.38
N TYR A 125 3.69 15.63 9.40
CA TYR A 125 3.15 15.58 10.75
C TYR A 125 3.57 16.80 11.54
N VAL A 126 2.60 17.47 12.16
CA VAL A 126 2.80 18.63 13.03
C VAL A 126 2.36 18.27 14.44
N LEU A 127 3.28 18.41 15.40
CA LEU A 127 3.01 18.10 16.80
C LEU A 127 1.82 18.92 17.33
N LYS A 128 0.85 18.25 17.97
CA LYS A 128 -0.43 18.80 18.47
C LYS A 128 -1.46 19.23 17.42
N VAL A 129 -1.11 19.21 16.13
CA VAL A 129 -2.06 19.52 15.04
C VAL A 129 -2.46 18.24 14.30
N GLY A 130 -1.54 17.29 14.14
CA GLY A 130 -1.73 16.07 13.37
C GLY A 130 -1.13 16.17 11.97
N TRP A 131 -1.62 15.32 11.07
CA TRP A 131 -1.17 15.30 9.68
C TRP A 131 -1.75 16.46 8.86
N VAL A 132 -0.89 17.07 8.04
CA VAL A 132 -1.24 18.17 7.14
C VAL A 132 -0.71 17.89 5.75
N CYS A 133 -1.57 18.00 4.73
CA CYS A 133 -1.16 17.83 3.33
C CYS A 133 -0.30 19.02 2.86
N LEU A 134 0.94 18.74 2.47
CA LEU A 134 1.86 19.72 1.87
C LEU A 134 1.68 19.83 0.37
N TRP A 135 1.44 18.71 -0.31
CA TRP A 135 1.25 18.68 -1.74
C TRP A 135 0.34 17.52 -2.14
N ASP A 136 -0.54 17.78 -3.11
CA ASP A 136 -1.43 16.79 -3.70
C ASP A 136 -1.39 16.96 -5.22
N GLY A 137 -1.03 15.89 -5.93
CA GLY A 137 -0.88 15.89 -7.39
C GLY A 137 -2.15 16.26 -8.15
N ARG A 138 -3.34 16.20 -7.54
CA ARG A 138 -4.60 16.69 -8.14
C ARG A 138 -4.68 18.22 -8.18
N SER A 139 -4.05 18.89 -7.21
CA SER A 139 -4.10 20.34 -7.08
C SER A 139 -3.06 21.07 -7.93
N ASP A 140 -2.10 20.33 -8.48
CA ASP A 140 -1.09 20.86 -9.37
C ASP A 140 -1.59 20.85 -10.82
N LYS A 141 -1.36 21.92 -11.59
CA LYS A 141 -1.58 21.94 -13.06
C LYS A 141 -0.48 21.15 -13.79
N TRP A 142 0.03 20.11 -13.16
CA TRP A 142 0.90 19.16 -13.82
C TRP A 142 0.03 18.37 -14.78
N GLU A 143 0.11 18.71 -16.07
CA GLU A 143 -0.48 17.86 -17.11
C GLU A 143 0.13 16.47 -16.95
N TYR A 144 -0.70 15.52 -16.55
CA TYR A 144 -0.42 14.11 -16.72
C TYR A 144 -0.27 13.88 -18.22
N VAL A 145 0.96 13.98 -18.72
CA VAL A 145 1.26 13.61 -20.10
C VAL A 145 1.19 12.08 -20.14
N ALA A 146 0.00 11.59 -20.46
CA ALA A 146 -0.23 10.22 -20.92
C ALA A 146 0.40 10.08 -22.31
N GLY A 147 1.73 10.05 -22.35
CA GLY A 147 2.53 9.97 -23.56
C GLY A 147 3.65 8.95 -23.38
N ASP A 148 4.03 8.32 -24.47
CA ASP A 148 4.94 7.17 -24.51
C ASP A 148 6.28 7.46 -23.82
N ARG A 149 6.43 6.98 -22.57
CA ARG A 149 7.67 7.08 -21.80
C ARG A 149 8.62 5.94 -22.17
N SER A 150 9.14 5.95 -23.40
CA SER A 150 10.38 5.22 -23.67
C SER A 150 11.52 5.96 -22.95
N ALA A 151 11.96 5.43 -21.80
CA ALA A 151 13.09 5.93 -20.99
C ALA A 151 13.02 7.42 -20.59
N SER A 152 12.21 7.77 -19.58
CA SER A 152 12.39 9.06 -18.90
C SER A 152 13.65 8.99 -18.02
N PRO A 153 14.61 9.91 -18.15
CA PRO A 153 15.85 9.90 -17.37
C PRO A 153 15.56 10.08 -15.87
N ALA A 154 16.57 9.82 -15.03
CA ALA A 154 16.49 10.11 -13.59
C ALA A 154 16.02 11.56 -13.38
N ARG A 155 15.21 11.78 -12.35
CA ARG A 155 14.50 13.03 -12.12
C ARG A 155 14.64 13.49 -10.68
N LEU A 156 14.96 14.76 -10.49
CA LEU A 156 14.75 15.44 -9.21
C LEU A 156 13.32 16.02 -9.20
N PHE A 157 12.44 15.39 -8.43
CA PHE A 157 11.06 15.84 -8.27
C PHE A 157 10.96 16.90 -7.17
N VAL A 158 10.53 18.12 -7.55
CA VAL A 158 10.37 19.26 -6.64
C VAL A 158 8.95 19.84 -6.82
N PRO A 159 7.96 19.43 -6.00
CA PRO A 159 6.61 19.95 -6.08
C PRO A 159 6.48 21.34 -5.43
N THR A 160 5.44 22.09 -5.84
CA THR A 160 5.09 23.36 -5.19
C THR A 160 4.34 23.09 -3.89
N LEU A 161 4.94 23.41 -2.74
CA LEU A 161 4.36 23.11 -1.43
C LEU A 161 3.32 24.16 -0.99
N ARG A 162 2.30 23.69 -0.27
CA ARG A 162 1.41 24.55 0.53
C ARG A 162 2.17 25.07 1.74
N THR A 163 1.98 26.34 2.06
CA THR A 163 2.59 26.94 3.27
C THR A 163 1.94 26.38 4.53
N VAL A 164 2.76 25.91 5.46
CA VAL A 164 2.32 25.44 6.79
C VAL A 164 2.98 26.31 7.86
N PRO A 165 2.21 26.93 8.77
CA PRO A 165 2.73 27.85 9.79
C PRO A 165 3.35 27.12 10.99
N HIS A 166 3.79 25.87 10.79
CA HIS A 166 4.33 25.01 11.83
C HIS A 166 5.56 24.26 11.32
N ARG A 167 6.47 23.96 12.25
CA ARG A 167 7.65 23.16 11.95
C ARG A 167 7.30 21.68 11.90
N THR A 168 7.93 20.96 10.99
CA THR A 168 7.82 19.51 10.88
C THR A 168 9.18 18.88 10.65
N ARG A 169 9.32 17.63 11.09
CA ARG A 169 10.45 16.77 10.79
C ARG A 169 10.02 15.39 10.26
N VAL A 170 8.72 15.17 10.05
CA VAL A 170 8.19 13.87 9.66
C VAL A 170 7.34 14.07 8.43
N LEU A 171 7.67 13.35 7.37
CA LEU A 171 6.97 13.40 6.10
C LEU A 171 6.46 12.01 5.73
N ARG A 172 5.26 11.96 5.15
CA ARG A 172 4.69 10.78 4.51
C ARG A 172 4.54 11.03 3.03
N PHE A 173 4.98 10.06 2.24
CA PHE A 173 4.87 10.04 0.78
C PHE A 173 3.93 8.92 0.40
N GLU A 174 2.95 9.23 -0.46
CA GLU A 174 1.99 8.26 -0.98
C GLU A 174 2.19 8.09 -2.48
N LEU A 175 2.19 6.84 -2.93
CA LEU A 175 2.62 6.43 -4.25
C LEU A 175 1.52 5.64 -4.95
N ASN A 176 1.44 5.84 -6.26
CA ASN A 176 0.60 5.06 -7.15
C ASN A 176 1.47 4.34 -8.16
N MET A 177 1.34 3.03 -8.18
CA MET A 177 2.09 2.14 -9.06
C MET A 177 1.24 1.67 -10.25
N ARG A 178 -0.07 1.93 -10.23
CA ARG A 178 -1.05 1.40 -11.20
C ARG A 178 -0.75 1.75 -12.65
N ASP A 179 -0.18 2.93 -12.87
CA ASP A 179 0.14 3.46 -14.20
C ASP A 179 1.56 3.11 -14.65
N GLN A 180 2.38 2.53 -13.77
CA GLN A 180 3.77 2.23 -14.07
C GLN A 180 3.90 1.01 -14.98
N ARG A 181 4.78 1.12 -15.97
CA ARG A 181 5.11 0.02 -16.89
C ARG A 181 6.09 -0.99 -16.28
N TYR A 182 6.80 -0.60 -15.22
CA TYR A 182 7.83 -1.38 -14.52
C TYR A 182 8.02 -0.83 -13.09
N ILE A 183 8.88 -1.44 -12.27
CA ILE A 183 9.20 -0.97 -10.92
C ILE A 183 9.81 0.43 -10.94
N SER A 184 9.62 1.19 -9.86
CA SER A 184 10.18 2.54 -9.69
C SER A 184 11.20 2.58 -8.57
N GLY A 185 12.15 3.50 -8.66
CA GLY A 185 13.29 3.63 -7.75
C GLY A 185 13.54 5.04 -7.27
N LEU A 186 13.85 5.16 -5.99
CA LEU A 186 14.13 6.39 -5.25
C LEU A 186 15.50 6.29 -4.56
N ASP A 187 16.30 7.33 -4.64
CA ASP A 187 17.69 7.32 -4.15
C ASP A 187 17.92 8.27 -2.96
N GLY A 188 16.99 9.19 -2.71
CA GLY A 188 17.08 10.07 -1.55
C GLY A 188 15.99 11.11 -1.50
N ILE A 189 15.91 11.81 -0.37
CA ILE A 189 14.95 12.90 -0.15
C ILE A 189 15.64 14.03 0.60
N ILE A 190 15.50 15.24 0.08
CA ILE A 190 15.96 16.48 0.70
C ILE A 190 14.77 17.29 1.21
N LEU A 191 14.88 17.81 2.43
CA LEU A 191 13.98 18.79 3.02
C LEU A 191 14.76 20.09 3.26
N VAL A 192 14.24 21.18 2.72
CA VAL A 192 14.74 22.53 2.94
C VAL A 192 13.67 23.31 3.69
N GLY A 193 14.07 24.01 4.76
CA GLY A 193 13.13 24.82 5.52
C GLY A 193 13.77 25.76 6.53
N GLY A 194 12.99 26.74 6.99
CA GLY A 194 13.43 27.71 7.99
C GLY A 194 13.45 27.14 9.41
N VAL A 195 14.48 27.49 10.19
CA VAL A 195 14.64 27.05 11.59
C VAL A 195 14.11 28.07 12.61
N HIS A 196 14.05 29.36 12.25
CA HIS A 196 13.62 30.44 13.15
C HIS A 196 12.13 30.77 13.00
N ASP A 197 11.52 31.28 14.07
CA ASP A 197 10.08 31.55 14.10
C ASP A 197 9.66 32.68 13.15
N PHE A 198 8.59 32.39 12.42
CA PHE A 198 7.90 33.26 11.47
C PHE A 198 7.58 34.67 12.01
N HIS A 199 7.51 34.85 13.33
CA HIS A 199 7.22 36.13 13.98
C HIS A 199 8.41 37.11 14.05
N GLU A 200 9.67 36.66 14.11
CA GLU A 200 10.83 37.56 14.16
C GLU A 200 11.30 38.03 12.77
N ALA A 201 11.14 37.19 11.74
CA ALA A 201 11.52 37.53 10.37
C ALA A 201 10.55 38.55 9.73
N ARG A 202 9.26 38.49 10.07
CA ARG A 202 8.23 39.39 9.50
C ARG A 202 8.47 40.87 9.84
N ALA A 203 9.00 41.17 11.04
CA ALA A 203 9.31 42.54 11.45
C ALA A 203 10.51 43.16 10.68
N LYS A 204 11.45 42.33 10.20
CA LYS A 204 12.60 42.78 9.40
C LYS A 204 12.31 42.92 7.91
N PHE A 205 11.28 42.26 7.40
CA PHE A 205 10.89 42.31 5.97
C PHE A 205 9.67 43.21 5.67
N GLN A 206 8.93 43.67 6.69
CA GLN A 206 7.82 44.63 6.53
C GLN A 206 8.26 46.08 6.20
N ALA A 207 9.56 46.34 6.02
CA ALA A 207 10.07 47.65 5.57
C ALA A 207 10.17 47.79 4.04
N VAL A 208 9.89 46.74 3.24
CA VAL A 208 10.05 46.78 1.76
C VAL A 208 8.79 46.36 0.97
N ALA A 209 7.68 46.02 1.65
CA ALA A 209 6.42 45.68 0.99
C ALA A 209 5.27 46.61 1.41
N SER A 210 5.48 47.92 1.28
CA SER A 210 4.42 48.93 1.27
C SER A 210 4.00 49.29 -0.16
N ALA A 211 3.73 48.30 -1.01
CA ALA A 211 3.16 48.54 -2.34
C ALA A 211 2.62 47.26 -2.99
N ALA A 212 1.63 46.60 -2.38
CA ALA A 212 0.68 45.73 -3.07
C ALA A 212 -0.37 45.25 -2.06
N ALA A 213 -1.47 45.98 -1.94
CA ALA A 213 -2.68 45.44 -1.36
C ALA A 213 -3.14 44.29 -2.25
N SER A 214 -3.09 43.05 -1.75
CA SER A 214 -3.88 41.99 -2.36
C SER A 214 -5.36 42.22 -2.03
N PRO A 215 -6.25 41.98 -2.99
CA PRO A 215 -7.68 42.13 -2.77
C PRO A 215 -8.13 41.09 -1.75
N THR A 216 -9.03 41.53 -0.87
CA THR A 216 -9.89 40.65 -0.07
C THR A 216 -10.44 39.51 -0.93
N PRO A 217 -10.53 38.27 -0.41
CA PRO A 217 -11.20 37.20 -1.13
C PRO A 217 -12.60 37.69 -1.51
N PRO A 218 -13.12 37.37 -2.71
CA PRO A 218 -14.52 37.62 -2.96
C PRO A 218 -15.28 36.88 -1.86
N PRO A 219 -16.29 37.52 -1.23
CA PRO A 219 -17.18 36.77 -0.37
C PRO A 219 -17.69 35.60 -1.19
N VAL A 220 -17.57 34.39 -0.66
CA VAL A 220 -18.27 33.23 -1.21
C VAL A 220 -19.71 33.70 -1.38
N GLU A 221 -20.20 33.72 -2.62
CA GLU A 221 -21.61 33.99 -2.93
C GLU A 221 -22.47 32.83 -2.40
N ALA A 222 -22.52 32.69 -1.08
CA ALA A 222 -23.65 32.08 -0.38
C ALA A 222 -24.93 32.92 -0.63
N THR A 223 -24.79 34.15 -1.11
CA THR A 223 -25.88 35.08 -1.39
C THR A 223 -26.76 34.66 -2.57
N ALA A 224 -26.26 33.98 -3.62
CA ALA A 224 -27.13 33.57 -4.73
C ALA A 224 -28.06 32.38 -4.36
N ALA A 225 -27.56 31.43 -3.55
CA ALA A 225 -28.37 30.34 -3.02
C ALA A 225 -29.34 30.83 -1.91
N LEU A 226 -28.92 31.80 -1.10
CA LEU A 226 -29.75 32.39 -0.05
C LEU A 226 -30.81 33.37 -0.60
N GLU A 227 -30.57 34.05 -1.74
CA GLU A 227 -31.56 34.93 -2.38
C GLU A 227 -32.68 34.17 -3.10
N LEU A 228 -32.40 32.96 -3.60
CA LEU A 228 -33.43 32.04 -4.11
C LEU A 228 -34.29 31.44 -2.99
N ILE A 229 -33.74 31.27 -1.78
CA ILE A 229 -34.48 30.80 -0.61
C ILE A 229 -35.30 31.95 0.01
N GLY A 230 -34.75 33.17 0.01
CA GLY A 230 -35.37 34.37 0.60
C GLY A 230 -36.59 34.91 -0.15
N LYS A 231 -36.76 34.62 -1.45
CA LYS A 231 -37.95 35.03 -2.21
C LYS A 231 -39.14 34.07 -2.13
N ALA A 232 -38.97 32.93 -1.46
CA ALA A 232 -40.05 31.97 -1.17
C ALA A 232 -40.57 32.08 0.28
N ALA A 233 -40.20 33.14 1.01
CA ALA A 233 -40.61 33.39 2.40
C ALA A 233 -41.97 34.11 2.49
N GLY A 234 -42.96 33.59 1.74
CA GLY A 234 -44.35 34.04 1.76
C GLY A 234 -45.29 32.84 1.87
N GLY A 235 -45.10 31.99 2.88
CA GLY A 235 -45.94 30.83 3.17
C GLY A 235 -45.32 29.94 4.24
N THR A 236 -46.02 29.71 5.34
CA THR A 236 -45.56 29.04 6.58
C THR A 236 -45.39 27.52 6.46
N ASN A 237 -44.86 26.99 5.35
CA ASN A 237 -44.65 25.55 5.20
C ASN A 237 -43.55 25.21 4.18
N GLN A 238 -42.34 25.72 4.37
CA GLN A 238 -41.18 25.23 3.61
C GLN A 238 -40.75 23.87 4.16
N PRO A 239 -40.69 22.81 3.32
CA PRO A 239 -40.29 21.48 3.78
C PRO A 239 -38.83 21.52 4.26
N ASN A 240 -38.61 21.05 5.49
CA ASN A 240 -37.28 20.92 6.09
C ASN A 240 -36.69 19.54 5.76
N LEU A 241 -35.35 19.44 5.73
CA LEU A 241 -34.62 18.16 5.65
C LEU A 241 -35.13 17.18 6.71
N THR A 242 -35.44 17.69 7.90
CA THR A 242 -35.94 16.89 9.02
C THR A 242 -37.40 16.47 8.88
N ASP A 243 -38.13 16.89 7.84
CA ASP A 243 -39.51 16.45 7.61
C ASP A 243 -39.58 15.18 6.74
N MET A 244 -38.47 14.81 6.11
CA MET A 244 -38.39 13.63 5.24
C MET A 244 -38.50 12.30 6.02
N PRO A 245 -39.13 11.26 5.45
CA PRO A 245 -39.18 9.93 6.07
C PRO A 245 -37.79 9.42 6.48
N TYR A 246 -37.75 8.62 7.55
CA TYR A 246 -36.51 8.11 8.11
C TYR A 246 -35.65 7.40 7.05
N GLU A 247 -36.27 6.61 6.19
CA GLU A 247 -35.63 5.82 5.14
C GLU A 247 -34.96 6.71 4.09
N VAL A 248 -35.57 7.85 3.76
CA VAL A 248 -35.02 8.82 2.80
C VAL A 248 -33.81 9.52 3.42
N LEU A 249 -33.94 9.97 4.66
CA LEU A 249 -32.83 10.59 5.38
C LEU A 249 -31.67 9.60 5.58
N TYR A 250 -31.97 8.36 5.97
CA TYR A 250 -31.01 7.27 6.05
C TYR A 250 -30.30 7.04 4.73
N HIS A 251 -31.04 6.99 3.62
CA HIS A 251 -30.45 6.80 2.30
C HIS A 251 -29.50 7.95 1.94
N ILE A 252 -29.88 9.21 2.19
CA ILE A 252 -29.02 10.38 1.97
C ILE A 252 -27.74 10.28 2.82
N LEU A 253 -27.88 10.03 4.13
CA LEU A 253 -26.72 9.94 5.04
C LEU A 253 -25.87 8.70 4.75
N SER A 254 -26.41 7.66 4.12
CA SER A 254 -25.65 6.47 3.71
C SER A 254 -24.57 6.76 2.65
N HIS A 255 -24.66 7.90 1.96
CA HIS A 255 -23.65 8.36 1.00
C HIS A 255 -22.57 9.26 1.61
N LEU A 256 -22.74 9.70 2.87
CA LEU A 256 -21.75 10.52 3.53
C LEU A 256 -20.59 9.68 4.05
N ASP A 257 -19.40 10.27 4.01
CA ASP A 257 -18.23 9.70 4.68
C ASP A 257 -18.35 9.75 6.22
N TRP A 258 -17.43 9.07 6.88
CA TRP A 258 -17.49 8.88 8.32
C TRP A 258 -17.36 10.17 9.14
N PHE A 259 -16.59 11.14 8.65
CA PHE A 259 -16.39 12.42 9.34
C PHE A 259 -17.55 13.38 9.06
N ALA A 260 -18.07 13.39 7.83
CA ALA A 260 -19.29 14.09 7.48
C ALA A 260 -20.48 13.59 8.32
N LEU A 261 -20.58 12.28 8.56
CA LEU A 261 -21.57 11.72 9.49
C LEU A 261 -21.38 12.24 10.93
N ALA A 262 -20.14 12.29 11.43
CA ALA A 262 -19.84 12.81 12.75
C ALA A 262 -20.18 14.30 12.89
N ASP A 263 -20.10 15.08 11.80
CA ASP A 263 -20.53 16.48 11.78
C ASP A 263 -22.05 16.62 11.65
N VAL A 264 -22.69 15.84 10.78
CA VAL A 264 -24.14 15.83 10.60
C VAL A 264 -24.88 15.43 11.87
N GLU A 265 -24.31 14.55 12.68
CA GLU A 265 -24.85 14.20 13.98
C GLU A 265 -25.10 15.43 14.86
N LYS A 266 -24.21 16.42 14.80
CA LYS A 266 -24.27 17.63 15.64
C LYS A 266 -25.33 18.62 15.17
N VAL A 267 -25.91 18.41 13.99
CA VAL A 267 -26.83 19.36 13.35
C VAL A 267 -28.21 19.35 14.01
N CYS A 268 -28.80 18.17 14.26
CA CYS A 268 -30.09 18.05 14.94
C CYS A 268 -30.35 16.63 15.46
N VAL A 269 -31.35 16.48 16.33
CA VAL A 269 -31.73 15.19 16.95
C VAL A 269 -32.07 14.12 15.91
N ARG A 270 -32.85 14.45 14.88
CA ARG A 270 -33.25 13.49 13.84
C ARG A 270 -32.07 12.99 13.02
N CYS A 271 -31.09 13.86 12.74
CA CYS A 271 -29.83 13.45 12.12
C CYS A 271 -29.04 12.53 13.06
N ALA A 272 -28.95 12.87 14.35
CA ALA A 272 -28.26 12.03 15.32
C ALA A 272 -28.88 10.63 15.47
N GLU A 273 -30.21 10.51 15.41
CA GLU A 273 -30.93 9.23 15.41
C GLU A 273 -30.56 8.36 14.19
N VAL A 274 -30.46 8.96 13.00
CA VAL A 274 -30.07 8.24 11.78
C VAL A 274 -28.58 7.86 11.84
N VAL A 275 -27.71 8.78 12.25
CA VAL A 275 -26.27 8.52 12.40
C VAL A 275 -26.00 7.45 13.46
N ALA A 276 -26.84 7.31 14.48
CA ALA A 276 -26.73 6.24 15.47
C ALA A 276 -27.07 4.84 14.91
N ASP A 277 -27.64 4.74 13.70
CA ASP A 277 -28.03 3.46 13.11
C ASP A 277 -26.81 2.63 12.69
N ALA A 278 -26.63 1.50 13.38
CA ALA A 278 -25.51 0.58 13.17
C ALA A 278 -25.41 0.01 11.75
N ARG A 279 -26.51 -0.02 10.98
CA ARG A 279 -26.51 -0.49 9.58
C ARG A 279 -25.59 0.34 8.69
N LEU A 280 -25.36 1.62 9.03
CA LEU A 280 -24.41 2.49 8.31
C LEU A 280 -22.96 1.98 8.40
N TYR A 281 -22.62 1.22 9.44
CA TYR A 281 -21.25 0.87 9.82
C TYR A 281 -20.94 -0.62 9.67
N ARG A 282 -21.69 -1.35 8.83
CA ARG A 282 -21.47 -2.78 8.60
C ARG A 282 -20.12 -3.06 7.94
N GLU A 283 -19.70 -2.16 7.05
CA GLU A 283 -18.39 -2.19 6.39
C GLU A 283 -17.75 -0.81 6.54
N VAL A 284 -16.65 -0.72 7.30
CA VAL A 284 -15.96 0.52 7.59
C VAL A 284 -14.54 0.44 7.07
N ASN A 285 -14.18 1.38 6.21
CA ASN A 285 -12.82 1.54 5.71
C ASN A 285 -12.29 2.92 6.09
N LEU A 286 -11.26 2.92 6.94
CA LEU A 286 -10.62 4.12 7.46
C LEU A 286 -9.24 4.37 6.85
N ARG A 287 -8.74 3.47 5.98
CA ARG A 287 -7.48 3.67 5.25
C ARG A 287 -7.43 5.02 4.52
N PRO A 288 -8.47 5.49 3.81
CA PRO A 288 -8.43 6.81 3.15
C PRO A 288 -8.31 8.00 4.10
N TYR A 289 -8.68 7.79 5.36
CA TYR A 289 -8.69 8.78 6.43
C TYR A 289 -7.58 8.53 7.46
N TRP A 290 -6.51 7.82 7.06
CA TRP A 290 -5.42 7.44 7.96
C TRP A 290 -4.83 8.62 8.73
N ASP A 291 -4.95 9.83 8.18
CA ASP A 291 -4.44 11.12 8.68
C ASP A 291 -5.38 11.82 9.69
N ARG A 292 -6.59 11.28 9.88
CA ARG A 292 -7.65 11.88 10.72
C ARG A 292 -8.17 10.93 11.80
N VAL A 293 -7.71 9.69 11.83
CA VAL A 293 -8.17 8.68 12.80
C VAL A 293 -7.39 8.83 14.09
N ASP A 294 -8.07 9.33 15.12
CA ASP A 294 -7.55 9.43 16.48
C ASP A 294 -8.39 8.61 17.48
N SER A 295 -7.98 8.63 18.75
CA SER A 295 -8.69 7.93 19.83
C SER A 295 -10.14 8.41 20.00
N HIS A 296 -10.40 9.71 19.80
CA HIS A 296 -11.74 10.26 19.95
C HIS A 296 -12.69 9.75 18.86
N PHE A 297 -12.22 9.74 17.61
CA PHE A 297 -12.97 9.20 16.49
C PHE A 297 -13.19 7.69 16.62
N LEU A 298 -12.19 6.93 17.08
CA LEU A 298 -12.34 5.49 17.31
C LEU A 298 -13.40 5.19 18.39
N LEU A 299 -13.43 5.98 19.47
CA LEU A 299 -14.47 5.89 20.49
C LEU A 299 -15.85 6.27 19.93
N TRP A 300 -15.93 7.34 19.13
CA TRP A 300 -17.15 7.76 18.45
C TRP A 300 -17.70 6.63 17.58
N LEU A 301 -16.87 6.02 16.73
CA LEU A 301 -17.26 4.90 15.88
C LEU A 301 -17.72 3.70 16.73
N SER A 302 -16.96 3.38 17.79
CA SER A 302 -17.24 2.26 18.70
C SER A 302 -18.62 2.33 19.37
N ASN A 303 -19.20 3.52 19.50
CA ASN A 303 -20.54 3.70 20.08
C ASN A 303 -21.68 3.47 19.08
N ARG A 304 -21.39 3.32 17.78
CA ARG A 304 -22.40 3.22 16.70
C ARG A 304 -22.30 1.95 15.87
N CYS A 305 -21.13 1.34 15.78
CA CYS A 305 -20.88 0.22 14.85
C CYS A 305 -21.25 -1.17 15.40
N THR A 306 -22.34 -1.30 16.15
CA THR A 306 -22.79 -2.59 16.68
C THR A 306 -23.08 -3.57 15.53
N GLY A 307 -22.38 -4.72 15.51
CA GLY A 307 -22.54 -5.70 14.44
C GLY A 307 -21.70 -5.43 13.18
N ILE A 308 -20.68 -4.56 13.27
CA ILE A 308 -19.66 -4.36 12.23
C ILE A 308 -19.10 -5.71 11.73
N LYS A 309 -18.98 -5.84 10.41
CA LYS A 309 -18.50 -7.07 9.76
C LYS A 309 -17.12 -6.92 9.14
N LYS A 310 -16.82 -5.76 8.58
CA LYS A 310 -15.54 -5.49 7.92
C LYS A 310 -14.94 -4.19 8.42
N LEU A 311 -13.67 -4.23 8.81
CA LEU A 311 -12.93 -3.08 9.30
C LEU A 311 -11.54 -3.03 8.65
N ASP A 312 -11.22 -1.91 8.03
CA ASP A 312 -9.88 -1.60 7.51
C ASP A 312 -9.32 -0.37 8.25
N LEU A 313 -8.25 -0.57 9.00
CA LEU A 313 -7.47 0.45 9.73
C LEU A 313 -6.04 0.54 9.18
N SER A 314 -5.79 0.07 7.96
CA SER A 314 -4.45 0.02 7.37
C SER A 314 -3.83 1.42 7.30
N GLY A 315 -2.58 1.53 7.74
CA GLY A 315 -1.80 2.78 7.74
C GLY A 315 -2.24 3.84 8.76
N CYS A 316 -3.21 3.53 9.63
CA CYS A 316 -3.71 4.44 10.67
C CYS A 316 -2.82 4.37 11.92
N GLY A 317 -2.80 5.43 12.74
CA GLY A 317 -2.14 5.46 14.05
C GLY A 317 -0.61 5.61 14.00
N ILE A 318 -0.03 5.82 12.82
CA ILE A 318 1.39 6.13 12.67
C ILE A 318 1.66 7.46 13.36
N VAL A 319 2.76 7.54 14.13
CA VAL A 319 3.08 8.69 15.02
C VAL A 319 2.11 8.84 16.21
N ASN A 320 1.51 7.73 16.67
CA ASN A 320 0.74 7.61 17.92
C ASN A 320 -0.55 8.44 17.99
N GLU A 321 -1.32 8.52 16.91
CA GLU A 321 -2.62 9.24 16.90
C GLU A 321 -3.72 8.53 17.71
N PHE A 322 -3.61 7.21 17.88
CA PHE A 322 -4.37 6.44 18.87
C PHE A 322 -3.49 5.34 19.47
N ASN A 323 -3.79 4.94 20.70
CA ASN A 323 -2.99 3.97 21.44
C ASN A 323 -3.57 2.54 21.36
N ILE A 324 -2.78 1.58 21.84
CA ILE A 324 -3.15 0.16 21.87
C ILE A 324 -4.39 -0.14 22.73
N ILE A 325 -4.63 0.63 23.79
CA ILE A 325 -5.74 0.44 24.74
C ILE A 325 -7.06 0.77 24.04
N ASP A 326 -7.11 1.87 23.29
CA ASP A 326 -8.31 2.27 22.55
C ASP A 326 -8.70 1.22 21.50
N LEU A 327 -7.70 0.67 20.81
CA LEU A 327 -7.89 -0.39 19.84
C LEU A 327 -8.34 -1.70 20.52
N GLN A 328 -7.76 -2.06 21.66
CA GLN A 328 -8.17 -3.22 22.44
C GLN A 328 -9.59 -3.08 22.97
N MET A 329 -9.99 -1.90 23.46
CA MET A 329 -11.36 -1.61 23.89
C MET A 329 -12.35 -1.75 22.73
N PHE A 330 -11.98 -1.28 21.53
CA PHE A 330 -12.80 -1.44 20.32
C PHE A 330 -13.05 -2.92 20.03
N PHE A 331 -11.99 -3.75 19.97
CA PHE A 331 -12.15 -5.17 19.68
C PHE A 331 -12.82 -5.95 20.81
N ASN A 332 -12.66 -5.54 22.06
CA ASN A 332 -13.39 -6.16 23.16
C ASN A 332 -14.91 -5.99 23.02
N ARG A 333 -15.35 -4.86 22.45
CA ARG A 333 -16.77 -4.60 22.19
C ARG A 333 -17.28 -5.27 20.91
N HIS A 334 -16.50 -5.22 19.83
CA HIS A 334 -16.99 -5.53 18.47
C HIS A 334 -16.34 -6.75 17.81
N GLY A 335 -15.25 -7.27 18.36
CA GLY A 335 -14.40 -8.29 17.72
C GLY A 335 -15.16 -9.56 17.34
N ARG A 336 -16.13 -10.00 18.16
CA ARG A 336 -16.97 -11.18 17.89
C ARG A 336 -17.88 -11.04 16.67
N THR A 337 -18.05 -9.83 16.15
CA THR A 337 -18.89 -9.60 14.97
C THR A 337 -18.08 -9.49 13.68
N LEU A 338 -16.78 -9.16 13.80
CA LEU A 338 -15.88 -8.97 12.67
C LEU A 338 -15.62 -10.29 11.94
N THR A 339 -15.62 -10.19 10.62
CA THR A 339 -15.30 -11.28 9.68
C THR A 339 -14.11 -10.92 8.81
N HIS A 340 -13.90 -9.64 8.50
CA HIS A 340 -12.76 -9.16 7.72
C HIS A 340 -12.07 -8.05 8.50
N LEU A 341 -10.77 -8.20 8.73
CA LEU A 341 -9.96 -7.24 9.45
C LEU A 341 -8.64 -7.00 8.72
N ARG A 342 -8.39 -5.73 8.37
CA ARG A 342 -7.13 -5.29 7.75
C ARG A 342 -6.46 -4.25 8.62
N LEU A 343 -5.26 -4.58 9.09
CA LEU A 343 -4.41 -3.76 9.96
C LEU A 343 -3.01 -3.59 9.35
N ASN A 344 -2.91 -3.53 8.03
CA ASN A 344 -1.62 -3.44 7.34
C ASN A 344 -0.91 -2.14 7.70
N CYS A 345 0.35 -2.21 8.12
CA CYS A 345 1.15 -1.05 8.52
C CYS A 345 0.46 -0.18 9.60
N ILE A 346 -0.29 -0.79 10.51
CA ILE A 346 -0.90 -0.06 11.63
C ILE A 346 0.20 0.48 12.56
N GLY A 347 0.05 1.73 13.02
CA GLY A 347 1.01 2.35 13.92
C GLY A 347 0.96 1.85 15.37
N VAL A 348 0.14 0.82 15.65
CA VAL A 348 0.00 0.20 16.96
C VAL A 348 0.72 -1.14 16.99
N GLN A 349 1.70 -1.25 17.89
CA GLN A 349 2.45 -2.48 18.12
C GLN A 349 1.62 -3.50 18.90
N HIS A 350 1.96 -4.80 18.75
CA HIS A 350 1.43 -5.90 19.58
C HIS A 350 -0.08 -6.19 19.43
N ALA A 351 -0.71 -5.73 18.34
CA ALA A 351 -2.14 -5.87 18.15
C ALA A 351 -2.62 -7.32 17.91
N MET A 352 -1.77 -8.19 17.37
CA MET A 352 -2.17 -9.56 17.01
C MET A 352 -2.65 -10.37 18.23
N SER A 353 -2.02 -10.19 19.39
CA SER A 353 -2.32 -10.94 20.61
C SER A 353 -3.81 -10.88 20.99
N PHE A 354 -4.35 -9.66 21.08
CA PHE A 354 -5.76 -9.45 21.40
C PHE A 354 -6.66 -9.57 20.16
N VAL A 355 -6.17 -9.34 18.94
CA VAL A 355 -6.98 -9.57 17.73
C VAL A 355 -7.36 -11.05 17.63
N LEU A 356 -6.37 -11.94 17.75
CA LEU A 356 -6.60 -13.38 17.72
C LEU A 356 -7.52 -13.83 18.85
N LEU A 357 -7.45 -13.19 20.03
CA LEU A 357 -8.28 -13.49 21.20
C LEU A 357 -9.73 -12.96 21.11
N LEU A 358 -9.90 -11.74 20.60
CA LEU A 358 -11.16 -11.00 20.68
C LEU A 358 -12.00 -11.13 19.40
N CYS A 359 -11.42 -11.64 18.31
CA CYS A 359 -12.06 -11.74 17.00
C CYS A 359 -12.21 -13.20 16.49
N PRO A 360 -12.99 -14.07 17.16
CA PRO A 360 -13.19 -15.48 16.78
C PRO A 360 -13.65 -15.73 15.34
N GLU A 361 -14.46 -14.81 14.82
CA GLU A 361 -15.28 -15.00 13.63
C GLU A 361 -14.58 -14.55 12.33
N LEU A 362 -13.28 -14.23 12.42
CA LEU A 362 -12.51 -13.78 11.27
C LEU A 362 -12.39 -14.86 10.19
N THR A 363 -12.70 -14.44 8.97
CA THR A 363 -12.47 -15.17 7.72
C THR A 363 -11.34 -14.56 6.90
N GLU A 364 -11.06 -13.27 7.09
CA GLU A 364 -9.93 -12.55 6.49
C GLU A 364 -9.19 -11.75 7.57
N LEU A 365 -7.88 -12.01 7.69
CA LEU A 365 -6.98 -11.25 8.54
C LEU A 365 -5.74 -10.83 7.73
N CYS A 366 -5.52 -9.51 7.61
CA CYS A 366 -4.32 -8.95 7.02
C CYS A 366 -3.61 -8.06 8.04
N MET A 367 -2.35 -8.38 8.34
CA MET A 367 -1.50 -7.63 9.28
C MET A 367 -0.09 -7.47 8.72
N GLN A 368 0.01 -7.00 7.47
CA GLN A 368 1.31 -6.77 6.84
C GLN A 368 2.13 -5.73 7.61
N ASN A 369 3.44 -5.96 7.71
CA ASN A 369 4.38 -5.07 8.41
C ASN A 369 3.96 -4.73 9.86
N ALA A 370 3.25 -5.65 10.53
CA ALA A 370 2.86 -5.50 11.92
C ALA A 370 3.97 -6.01 12.85
N LEU A 371 4.34 -5.21 13.85
CA LEU A 371 5.25 -5.62 14.92
C LEU A 371 4.45 -6.41 15.97
N LEU A 372 4.71 -7.71 16.07
CA LEU A 372 4.01 -8.61 16.99
C LEU A 372 4.93 -8.92 18.17
N ASP A 373 4.37 -9.16 19.35
CA ASP A 373 5.19 -9.58 20.49
C ASP A 373 5.54 -11.06 20.34
N ASN A 374 6.72 -11.44 20.85
CA ASN A 374 7.16 -12.84 20.88
C ASN A 374 6.51 -13.64 22.03
N GLN A 375 5.32 -13.26 22.49
CA GLN A 375 4.67 -13.97 23.60
C GLN A 375 4.01 -15.25 23.11
N ARG A 376 4.08 -16.29 23.95
CA ARG A 376 3.32 -17.52 23.74
C ARG A 376 1.85 -17.24 24.00
N TYR A 377 1.08 -17.08 22.93
CA TYR A 377 -0.37 -16.88 23.05
C TYR A 377 -1.07 -18.20 23.42
N GLN A 378 -2.10 -18.12 24.27
CA GLN A 378 -3.02 -19.24 24.46
C GLN A 378 -3.85 -19.42 23.17
N LEU A 379 -3.40 -20.36 22.35
CA LEU A 379 -3.88 -20.66 21.00
C LEU A 379 -5.32 -21.17 20.98
N SER A 380 -6.32 -20.30 20.85
CA SER A 380 -7.65 -20.77 20.47
C SER A 380 -8.64 -19.66 20.17
N VAL A 381 -8.68 -19.07 18.96
CA VAL A 381 -9.98 -18.49 18.55
C VAL A 381 -10.28 -18.40 17.05
N CYS A 382 -9.34 -18.04 16.18
CA CYS A 382 -9.63 -17.88 14.74
C CYS A 382 -9.58 -19.22 13.98
N LYS A 383 -10.73 -19.89 13.84
CA LYS A 383 -10.87 -21.22 13.18
C LYS A 383 -11.60 -21.18 11.83
N ARG A 384 -11.86 -19.98 11.31
CA ARG A 384 -12.64 -19.74 10.09
C ARG A 384 -11.84 -18.99 9.03
N LEU A 385 -10.53 -18.86 9.19
CA LEU A 385 -9.69 -18.11 8.28
C LEU A 385 -9.66 -18.77 6.91
N THR A 386 -9.97 -17.96 5.90
CA THR A 386 -9.83 -18.28 4.48
C THR A 386 -8.72 -17.45 3.84
N VAL A 387 -8.41 -16.29 4.42
CA VAL A 387 -7.33 -15.40 4.01
C VAL A 387 -6.50 -15.03 5.24
N LEU A 388 -5.20 -15.27 5.16
CA LEU A 388 -4.22 -14.85 6.16
C LEU A 388 -3.02 -14.21 5.45
N ASP A 389 -2.81 -12.92 5.69
CA ASP A 389 -1.67 -12.18 5.16
C ASP A 389 -0.85 -11.60 6.31
N LEU A 390 0.31 -12.18 6.53
CA LEU A 390 1.28 -11.79 7.54
C LEU A 390 2.57 -11.29 6.90
N SER A 391 2.55 -10.86 5.63
CA SER A 391 3.75 -10.43 4.92
C SER A 391 4.55 -9.40 5.75
N ARG A 392 5.84 -9.67 5.97
CA ARG A 392 6.77 -8.82 6.74
C ARG A 392 6.37 -8.64 8.22
N ALA A 393 5.40 -9.39 8.71
CA ALA A 393 5.07 -9.42 10.13
C ALA A 393 6.06 -10.34 10.86
N GLN A 394 6.35 -10.01 12.11
CA GLN A 394 7.15 -10.87 12.99
C GLN A 394 6.21 -11.83 13.71
N CYS A 395 6.10 -13.09 13.30
CA CYS A 395 5.20 -14.06 13.93
C CYS A 395 5.99 -15.24 14.51
N ALA A 396 5.72 -15.62 15.76
CA ALA A 396 6.31 -16.82 16.35
C ALA A 396 5.84 -18.08 15.60
N SER A 397 6.77 -18.96 15.24
CA SER A 397 6.51 -20.15 14.42
C SER A 397 5.40 -21.04 15.01
N GLU A 398 5.35 -21.22 16.34
CA GLU A 398 4.32 -22.03 16.98
C GLU A 398 2.91 -21.45 16.80
N THR A 399 2.79 -20.12 16.78
CA THR A 399 1.52 -19.45 16.54
C THR A 399 1.06 -19.66 15.11
N LEU A 400 1.97 -19.49 14.15
CA LEU A 400 1.68 -19.72 12.75
C LEU A 400 1.28 -21.19 12.48
N LEU A 401 2.04 -22.16 13.00
CA LEU A 401 1.74 -23.58 12.84
C LEU A 401 0.34 -23.92 13.38
N ALA A 402 -0.01 -23.40 14.56
CA ALA A 402 -1.32 -23.61 15.14
C ALA A 402 -2.45 -22.97 14.32
N LEU A 403 -2.24 -21.76 13.78
CA LEU A 403 -3.21 -21.13 12.87
C LEU A 403 -3.42 -21.96 11.61
N LEU A 404 -2.35 -22.51 11.02
CA LEU A 404 -2.42 -23.34 9.82
C LEU A 404 -3.19 -24.64 10.10
N GLN A 405 -2.88 -25.33 11.20
CA GLN A 405 -3.57 -26.56 11.61
C GLN A 405 -5.06 -26.35 11.90
N GLN A 406 -5.41 -25.22 12.51
CA GLN A 406 -6.80 -24.91 12.89
C GLN A 406 -7.66 -24.40 11.72
N ASN A 407 -7.07 -24.04 10.58
CA ASN A 407 -7.76 -23.45 9.44
C ASN A 407 -7.58 -24.28 8.15
N PRO A 408 -8.12 -25.51 8.07
CA PRO A 408 -7.96 -26.38 6.89
C PRO A 408 -8.63 -25.85 5.62
N HIS A 409 -9.53 -24.86 5.76
CA HIS A 409 -10.21 -24.19 4.66
C HIS A 409 -9.48 -22.93 4.15
N LEU A 410 -8.24 -22.69 4.61
CA LEU A 410 -7.44 -21.56 4.16
C LEU A 410 -7.24 -21.61 2.64
N GLN A 411 -7.52 -20.48 1.98
CA GLN A 411 -7.44 -20.33 0.53
C GLN A 411 -6.28 -19.43 0.11
N HIS A 412 -5.94 -18.43 0.92
CA HIS A 412 -4.86 -17.49 0.60
C HIS A 412 -3.97 -17.30 1.81
N LEU A 413 -2.68 -17.61 1.64
CA LEU A 413 -1.67 -17.46 2.65
C LEU A 413 -0.50 -16.64 2.09
N SER A 414 -0.14 -15.58 2.80
CA SER A 414 1.07 -14.82 2.49
C SER A 414 1.95 -14.69 3.72
N LEU A 415 3.19 -15.15 3.56
CA LEU A 415 4.28 -15.10 4.54
C LEU A 415 5.50 -14.38 3.93
N ALA A 416 5.26 -13.53 2.92
CA ALA A 416 6.33 -12.87 2.18
C ALA A 416 7.23 -12.06 3.14
N SER A 417 8.54 -12.30 3.11
CA SER A 417 9.54 -11.69 3.97
C SER A 417 9.27 -11.86 5.48
N CYS A 418 8.59 -12.93 5.88
CA CYS A 418 8.60 -13.36 7.26
C CYS A 418 9.93 -14.10 7.54
N ASP A 419 10.64 -13.69 8.58
CA ASP A 419 11.79 -14.44 9.09
C ASP A 419 11.26 -15.66 9.86
N GLN A 420 11.37 -16.86 9.28
CA GLN A 420 10.84 -18.09 9.85
C GLN A 420 11.93 -19.15 9.88
N SER A 421 12.51 -19.35 11.07
CA SER A 421 13.55 -20.36 11.31
C SER A 421 13.09 -21.81 11.06
N SER A 422 11.78 -22.07 11.00
CA SER A 422 11.23 -23.41 10.71
C SER A 422 10.29 -23.42 9.49
N LEU A 423 10.78 -22.92 8.36
CA LEU A 423 10.01 -22.93 7.11
C LEU A 423 9.64 -24.35 6.65
N THR A 424 10.49 -25.34 6.90
CA THR A 424 10.20 -26.75 6.59
C THR A 424 8.98 -27.26 7.34
N ASP A 425 8.86 -27.01 8.65
CA ASP A 425 7.68 -27.42 9.43
C ASP A 425 6.41 -26.69 8.96
N ILE A 426 6.54 -25.42 8.58
CA ILE A 426 5.45 -24.62 8.04
C ILE A 426 4.95 -25.23 6.72
N THR A 427 5.85 -25.52 5.77
CA THR A 427 5.48 -26.13 4.49
C THR A 427 4.91 -27.53 4.66
N HIS A 428 5.43 -28.33 5.59
CA HIS A 428 4.87 -29.64 5.94
C HIS A 428 3.44 -29.51 6.46
N THR A 429 3.23 -28.60 7.42
CA THR A 429 1.90 -28.33 7.99
C THR A 429 0.92 -27.86 6.92
N ILE A 430 1.35 -27.00 6.01
CA ILE A 430 0.58 -26.54 4.84
C ILE A 430 0.14 -27.73 3.99
N GLY A 431 1.07 -28.60 3.60
CA GLY A 431 0.79 -29.79 2.78
C GLY A 431 -0.16 -30.78 3.45
N GLU A 432 -0.11 -30.90 4.78
CA GLU A 432 -0.99 -31.78 5.54
C GLU A 432 -2.41 -31.21 5.72
N HIS A 433 -2.52 -29.93 6.09
CA HIS A 433 -3.77 -29.36 6.61
C HIS A 433 -4.47 -28.41 5.63
N ASN A 434 -3.74 -27.68 4.77
CA ASN A 434 -4.28 -26.55 4.01
C ASN A 434 -4.45 -26.88 2.51
N ARG A 435 -5.03 -28.04 2.19
CA ARG A 435 -5.24 -28.51 0.80
C ARG A 435 -6.23 -27.67 -0.03
N ALA A 436 -6.91 -26.71 0.61
CA ALA A 436 -7.82 -25.76 -0.04
C ALA A 436 -7.11 -24.52 -0.60
N LEU A 437 -5.78 -24.39 -0.41
CA LEU A 437 -5.02 -23.23 -0.85
C LEU A 437 -5.13 -23.01 -2.36
N LEU A 438 -5.46 -21.76 -2.70
CA LEU A 438 -5.47 -21.19 -4.04
C LEU A 438 -4.26 -20.27 -4.26
N SER A 439 -3.74 -19.65 -3.21
CA SER A 439 -2.55 -18.81 -3.27
C SER A 439 -1.63 -19.02 -2.08
N LEU A 440 -0.34 -19.18 -2.36
CA LEU A 440 0.73 -19.25 -1.38
C LEU A 440 1.87 -18.32 -1.78
N LYS A 441 2.23 -17.38 -0.90
CA LYS A 441 3.37 -16.49 -1.09
C LYS A 441 4.42 -16.69 -0.01
N LEU A 442 5.59 -17.14 -0.43
CA LEU A 442 6.80 -17.38 0.38
C LEU A 442 7.97 -16.52 -0.12
N TRP A 443 7.67 -15.40 -0.78
CA TRP A 443 8.69 -14.48 -1.28
C TRP A 443 9.67 -14.12 -0.17
N LYS A 444 10.97 -14.34 -0.37
CA LYS A 444 12.04 -14.01 0.56
C LYS A 444 11.83 -14.52 2.01
N THR A 445 11.26 -15.71 2.19
CA THR A 445 11.21 -16.37 3.52
C THR A 445 12.54 -16.98 3.95
N HIS A 446 13.53 -17.02 3.04
CA HIS A 446 14.83 -17.68 3.21
C HIS A 446 14.71 -19.18 3.54
N ALA A 447 15.77 -19.97 3.34
CA ALA A 447 15.84 -21.39 3.73
C ALA A 447 14.80 -22.38 3.13
N LEU A 448 14.16 -22.07 1.98
CA LEU A 448 13.30 -23.05 1.31
C LEU A 448 14.12 -24.03 0.44
N GLY A 449 14.60 -25.12 1.03
CA GLY A 449 15.24 -26.21 0.28
C GLY A 449 14.23 -27.15 -0.42
N ALA A 450 14.74 -28.13 -1.19
CA ALA A 450 13.92 -29.08 -1.93
C ALA A 450 12.89 -29.83 -1.04
N HIS A 451 13.29 -30.18 0.19
CA HIS A 451 12.42 -30.84 1.17
C HIS A 451 11.19 -29.99 1.57
N GLY A 452 11.29 -28.66 1.53
CA GLY A 452 10.16 -27.77 1.82
C GLY A 452 9.16 -27.65 0.66
N LEU A 453 9.56 -28.01 -0.57
CA LEU A 453 8.67 -27.97 -1.74
C LEU A 453 7.82 -29.23 -1.89
N VAL A 454 8.33 -30.38 -1.47
CA VAL A 454 7.63 -31.67 -1.62
C VAL A 454 6.23 -31.64 -0.96
N PRO A 455 6.05 -31.17 0.29
CA PRO A 455 4.72 -31.10 0.90
C PRO A 455 3.72 -30.23 0.14
N LEU A 456 4.21 -29.21 -0.57
CA LEU A 456 3.35 -28.29 -1.33
C LEU A 456 2.67 -28.97 -2.53
N GLN A 457 3.16 -30.13 -2.98
CA GLN A 457 2.52 -30.94 -4.02
C GLN A 457 1.13 -31.43 -3.60
N HIS A 458 0.82 -31.46 -2.30
CA HIS A 458 -0.53 -31.79 -1.81
C HIS A 458 -1.53 -30.64 -1.99
N CYS A 459 -1.07 -29.42 -2.28
CA CYS A 459 -1.91 -28.25 -2.52
C CYS A 459 -2.35 -28.16 -3.98
N THR A 460 -3.08 -29.18 -4.46
CA THR A 460 -3.41 -29.35 -5.89
C THR A 460 -4.35 -28.30 -6.49
N LYS A 461 -4.90 -27.40 -5.67
CA LYS A 461 -5.78 -26.29 -6.08
C LYS A 461 -5.03 -24.96 -6.28
N LEU A 462 -3.71 -24.94 -6.11
CA LEU A 462 -2.91 -23.72 -6.24
C LEU A 462 -3.10 -23.08 -7.62
N GLN A 463 -3.41 -21.79 -7.60
CA GLN A 463 -3.51 -20.90 -8.75
C GLN A 463 -2.41 -19.84 -8.72
N GLU A 464 -1.88 -19.52 -7.54
CA GLU A 464 -0.80 -18.57 -7.35
C GLU A 464 0.26 -19.13 -6.41
N LEU A 465 1.50 -19.13 -6.86
CA LEU A 465 2.65 -19.54 -6.08
C LEU A 465 3.78 -18.53 -6.25
N ASP A 466 4.21 -17.94 -5.16
CA ASP A 466 5.35 -17.02 -5.13
C ASP A 466 6.47 -17.59 -4.26
N LEU A 467 7.58 -17.95 -4.91
CA LEU A 467 8.80 -18.48 -4.30
C LEU A 467 9.99 -17.54 -4.58
N GLY A 468 9.76 -16.29 -4.98
CA GLY A 468 10.87 -15.40 -5.34
C GLY A 468 11.84 -15.21 -4.18
N TYR A 469 13.15 -15.33 -4.44
CA TYR A 469 14.22 -15.24 -3.44
C TYR A 469 14.08 -16.15 -2.19
N SER A 470 13.24 -17.20 -2.23
CA SER A 470 12.99 -18.07 -1.09
C SER A 470 14.03 -19.18 -0.93
N ASN A 471 14.63 -19.64 -2.04
CA ASN A 471 15.59 -20.73 -2.07
C ASN A 471 17.04 -20.23 -2.24
N HIS A 472 17.92 -20.66 -1.32
CA HIS A 472 19.35 -20.31 -1.32
C HIS A 472 20.28 -21.51 -1.58
N GLU A 473 19.72 -22.72 -1.67
CA GLU A 473 20.43 -23.98 -1.96
C GLU A 473 20.00 -24.53 -3.33
N GLU A 474 20.79 -25.42 -3.93
CA GLU A 474 20.37 -26.09 -5.16
C GLU A 474 19.17 -27.00 -4.86
N CYS A 475 18.06 -26.78 -5.56
CA CYS A 475 16.92 -27.68 -5.47
C CYS A 475 17.26 -29.01 -6.14
N ALA A 476 16.87 -30.15 -5.54
CA ALA A 476 16.98 -31.45 -6.19
C ALA A 476 16.23 -31.42 -7.54
N GLU A 477 16.91 -31.88 -8.60
CA GLU A 477 16.40 -31.85 -9.98
C GLU A 477 15.00 -32.45 -10.07
N GLY A 478 14.09 -31.73 -10.74
CA GLY A 478 12.72 -32.19 -10.98
C GLY A 478 11.72 -31.94 -9.85
N THR A 479 12.12 -31.36 -8.70
CA THR A 479 11.17 -31.03 -7.62
C THR A 479 10.14 -29.98 -8.07
N LEU A 480 10.58 -28.94 -8.79
CA LEU A 480 9.68 -27.94 -9.38
C LEU A 480 8.80 -28.56 -10.49
N ALA A 481 9.36 -29.44 -11.32
CA ALA A 481 8.60 -30.18 -12.32
C ALA A 481 7.45 -31.01 -11.71
N GLN A 482 7.70 -31.70 -10.59
CA GLN A 482 6.66 -32.44 -9.85
C GLN A 482 5.59 -31.51 -9.27
N LEU A 483 6.00 -30.36 -8.72
CA LEU A 483 5.07 -29.36 -8.21
C LEU A 483 4.17 -28.80 -9.32
N ALA A 484 4.74 -28.49 -10.49
CA ALA A 484 4.00 -28.06 -11.66
C ALA A 484 2.99 -29.12 -12.12
N ALA A 485 3.39 -30.39 -12.15
CA ALA A 485 2.51 -31.51 -12.47
C ALA A 485 1.35 -31.68 -11.46
N ALA A 486 1.60 -31.40 -10.18
CA ALA A 486 0.59 -31.48 -9.13
C ALA A 486 -0.40 -30.30 -9.12
N CYS A 487 -0.03 -29.15 -9.71
CA CYS A 487 -0.82 -27.91 -9.68
C CYS A 487 -1.18 -27.42 -11.10
N PRO A 488 -2.07 -28.13 -11.82
CA PRO A 488 -2.40 -27.81 -13.22
C PRO A 488 -3.20 -26.50 -13.40
N ASP A 489 -3.75 -25.98 -12.31
CA ASP A 489 -4.54 -24.74 -12.29
C ASP A 489 -3.71 -23.48 -12.02
N LEU A 490 -2.37 -23.59 -11.98
CA LEU A 490 -1.47 -22.44 -11.80
C LEU A 490 -1.70 -21.37 -12.87
N ARG A 491 -1.90 -20.14 -12.40
CA ARG A 491 -2.10 -18.90 -13.18
C ARG A 491 -1.01 -17.88 -12.92
N TRP A 492 -0.38 -17.93 -11.76
CA TRP A 492 0.60 -16.97 -11.31
C TRP A 492 1.77 -17.69 -10.65
N LEU A 493 2.96 -17.56 -11.22
CA LEU A 493 4.17 -18.21 -10.73
C LEU A 493 5.31 -17.19 -10.66
N VAL A 494 5.84 -16.96 -9.46
CA VAL A 494 7.00 -16.09 -9.24
C VAL A 494 8.16 -16.95 -8.76
N LEU A 495 9.22 -16.94 -9.56
CA LEU A 495 10.49 -17.64 -9.32
C LEU A 495 11.69 -16.68 -9.45
N GLY A 496 11.45 -15.36 -9.42
CA GLY A 496 12.51 -14.36 -9.49
C GLY A 496 13.57 -14.56 -8.40
N GLY A 497 14.83 -14.68 -8.78
CA GLY A 497 15.95 -14.96 -7.87
C GLY A 497 15.93 -16.35 -7.21
N PHE A 498 15.05 -17.25 -7.63
CA PHE A 498 15.02 -18.63 -7.16
C PHE A 498 16.19 -19.41 -7.78
N ARG A 499 17.06 -20.00 -6.94
CA ARG A 499 18.25 -20.72 -7.41
C ARG A 499 17.92 -22.14 -7.87
N GLY A 500 18.59 -22.57 -8.94
CA GLY A 500 18.51 -23.96 -9.44
C GLY A 500 17.36 -24.24 -10.41
N ILE A 501 16.74 -23.23 -11.02
CA ILE A 501 15.75 -23.45 -12.09
C ILE A 501 16.47 -23.97 -13.33
N THR A 502 15.97 -25.07 -13.89
CA THR A 502 16.52 -25.68 -15.11
C THR A 502 15.58 -25.52 -16.30
N ASN A 503 16.12 -25.74 -17.52
CA ASN A 503 15.30 -25.84 -18.73
C ASN A 503 14.26 -26.98 -18.63
N ASN A 504 14.57 -28.08 -17.93
CA ASN A 504 13.64 -29.18 -17.71
C ASN A 504 12.43 -28.76 -16.86
N ASP A 505 12.64 -27.89 -15.85
CA ASP A 505 11.54 -27.35 -15.06
C ASP A 505 10.62 -26.47 -15.91
N LEU A 506 11.17 -25.64 -16.81
CA LEU A 506 10.38 -24.84 -17.74
C LEU A 506 9.57 -25.70 -18.71
N LEU A 507 10.16 -26.78 -19.24
CA LEU A 507 9.43 -27.75 -20.08
C LEU A 507 8.28 -28.41 -19.31
N ALA A 508 8.47 -28.74 -18.04
CA ALA A 508 7.42 -29.29 -17.19
C ALA A 508 6.32 -28.26 -16.92
N ILE A 509 6.67 -27.01 -16.61
CA ILE A 509 5.71 -25.92 -16.42
C ILE A 509 4.89 -25.70 -17.71
N ALA A 510 5.54 -25.63 -18.87
CA ALA A 510 4.89 -25.51 -20.17
C ALA A 510 3.89 -26.66 -20.43
N ARG A 511 4.26 -27.90 -20.03
CA ARG A 511 3.44 -29.09 -20.24
C ARG A 511 2.24 -29.16 -19.29
N HIS A 512 2.41 -28.76 -18.04
CA HIS A 512 1.45 -29.05 -16.97
C HIS A 512 0.61 -27.84 -16.53
N CYS A 513 1.02 -26.61 -16.84
CA CYS A 513 0.35 -25.39 -16.39
C CYS A 513 -0.19 -24.55 -17.58
N PRO A 514 -1.15 -25.05 -18.39
CA PRO A 514 -1.65 -24.34 -19.57
C PRO A 514 -2.45 -23.06 -19.25
N ARG A 515 -2.83 -22.87 -17.98
CA ARG A 515 -3.58 -21.70 -17.49
C ARG A 515 -2.68 -20.57 -16.99
N LEU A 516 -1.36 -20.72 -17.08
CA LEU A 516 -0.39 -19.74 -16.59
C LEU A 516 -0.57 -18.40 -17.31
N GLN A 517 -0.72 -17.32 -16.55
CA GLN A 517 -0.94 -15.95 -17.03
C GLN A 517 0.21 -15.01 -16.69
N TYR A 518 0.86 -15.25 -15.55
CA TYR A 518 1.98 -14.47 -15.06
C TYR A 518 3.11 -15.41 -14.69
N LEU A 519 4.28 -15.20 -15.30
CA LEU A 519 5.50 -15.91 -14.97
C LEU A 519 6.63 -14.91 -14.75
N ASP A 520 7.25 -14.97 -13.57
CA ASP A 520 8.43 -14.19 -13.23
C ASP A 520 9.63 -15.10 -13.01
N LEU A 521 10.65 -14.90 -13.84
CA LEU A 521 11.92 -15.62 -13.85
C LEU A 521 13.10 -14.66 -13.68
N MET A 522 12.88 -13.45 -13.13
CA MET A 522 13.92 -12.45 -12.93
C MET A 522 15.19 -13.05 -12.31
N CYS A 523 16.37 -12.61 -12.75
CA CYS A 523 17.67 -13.10 -12.27
C CYS A 523 17.93 -14.62 -12.48
N SER A 524 17.24 -15.28 -13.40
CA SER A 524 17.49 -16.68 -13.74
C SER A 524 18.56 -16.80 -14.83
N VAL A 525 19.75 -17.29 -14.49
CA VAL A 525 20.93 -17.23 -15.37
C VAL A 525 21.15 -18.45 -16.27
N MET A 526 20.53 -19.60 -15.98
CA MET A 526 20.78 -20.89 -16.67
C MET A 526 19.73 -21.25 -17.72
N LEU A 527 18.88 -20.31 -18.12
CA LEU A 527 17.74 -20.57 -19.00
C LEU A 527 18.10 -20.32 -20.47
N SER A 528 17.61 -21.19 -21.37
CA SER A 528 17.77 -21.00 -22.82
C SER A 528 16.53 -20.38 -23.46
N GLY A 529 16.73 -19.72 -24.62
CA GLY A 529 15.62 -19.18 -25.41
C GLY A 529 14.63 -20.27 -25.86
N GLU A 530 15.10 -21.48 -26.16
CA GLU A 530 14.24 -22.61 -26.53
C GLU A 530 13.34 -23.05 -25.39
N ALA A 531 13.86 -23.10 -24.16
CA ALA A 531 13.07 -23.46 -22.98
C ALA A 531 11.99 -22.41 -22.69
N ILE A 532 12.30 -21.12 -22.84
CA ILE A 532 11.31 -20.05 -22.75
C ILE A 532 10.29 -20.12 -23.89
N ASN A 533 10.71 -20.47 -25.11
CA ASN A 533 9.81 -20.66 -26.23
C ASN A 533 8.78 -21.76 -25.96
N ALA A 534 9.16 -22.81 -25.22
CA ALA A 534 8.22 -23.84 -24.77
C ALA A 534 7.12 -23.27 -23.87
N ILE A 535 7.42 -22.27 -23.01
CA ILE A 535 6.42 -21.59 -22.18
C ILE A 535 5.38 -20.87 -23.05
N PHE A 536 5.80 -20.14 -24.08
CA PHE A 536 4.87 -19.47 -25.00
C PHE A 536 3.92 -20.46 -25.70
N ILE A 537 4.42 -21.65 -26.04
CA ILE A 537 3.63 -22.70 -26.71
C ILE A 537 2.70 -23.40 -25.71
N GLY A 538 3.21 -23.78 -24.54
CA GLY A 538 2.50 -24.57 -23.54
C GLY A 538 1.51 -23.78 -22.70
N CYS A 539 1.74 -22.47 -22.53
CA CYS A 539 0.93 -21.57 -21.71
C CYS A 539 0.23 -20.50 -22.57
N PRO A 540 -0.82 -20.86 -23.34
CA PRO A 540 -1.50 -19.92 -24.25
C PRO A 540 -2.25 -18.78 -23.52
N ALA A 541 -2.44 -18.91 -22.20
CA ALA A 541 -3.06 -17.89 -21.37
C ALA A 541 -2.06 -16.83 -20.85
N LEU A 542 -0.78 -16.92 -21.21
CA LEU A 542 0.28 -16.04 -20.71
C LEU A 542 0.00 -14.59 -21.09
N ARG A 543 0.24 -13.67 -20.15
CA ARG A 543 -0.01 -12.23 -20.31
C ARG A 543 1.19 -11.39 -19.87
N LEU A 544 2.01 -11.88 -18.95
CA LEU A 544 3.27 -11.27 -18.57
C LEU A 544 4.34 -12.33 -18.40
N LEU A 545 5.52 -12.03 -18.94
CA LEU A 545 6.74 -12.79 -18.73
C LEU A 545 7.86 -11.83 -18.30
N GLU A 546 8.34 -12.00 -17.07
CA GLU A 546 9.44 -11.19 -16.51
C GLU A 546 10.77 -11.94 -16.63
N LEU A 547 11.71 -11.36 -17.38
CA LEU A 547 13.04 -11.91 -17.69
C LEU A 547 14.17 -10.92 -17.38
N SER A 548 13.90 -9.88 -16.58
CA SER A 548 14.95 -8.93 -16.23
C SER A 548 16.12 -9.62 -15.52
N TYR A 549 17.34 -9.24 -15.88
CA TYR A 549 18.61 -9.83 -15.40
C TYR A 549 18.82 -11.31 -15.76
N CYS A 550 18.12 -11.83 -16.78
CA CYS A 550 18.37 -13.14 -17.37
C CYS A 550 19.45 -13.05 -18.46
N ASN A 551 20.71 -12.91 -18.06
CA ASN A 551 21.84 -12.63 -18.96
C ASN A 551 22.09 -13.69 -20.06
N GLY A 552 21.58 -14.91 -19.89
CA GLY A 552 21.65 -15.98 -20.90
C GLY A 552 20.66 -15.82 -22.06
N ILE A 553 19.72 -14.87 -21.97
CA ILE A 553 18.71 -14.65 -23.00
C ILE A 553 19.14 -13.50 -23.92
N GLU A 554 19.42 -13.84 -25.18
CA GLU A 554 19.85 -12.87 -26.19
C GLU A 554 18.71 -11.92 -26.60
N GLN A 555 19.07 -10.73 -27.10
CA GLN A 555 18.07 -9.69 -27.43
C GLN A 555 17.20 -10.09 -28.64
N GLU A 556 17.74 -10.92 -29.50
CA GLU A 556 17.11 -11.52 -30.67
C GLU A 556 15.86 -12.33 -30.26
N TRP A 557 15.98 -13.14 -29.21
CA TRP A 557 14.85 -13.87 -28.63
C TRP A 557 13.77 -12.93 -28.11
N ILE A 558 14.16 -11.91 -27.35
CA ILE A 558 13.22 -10.91 -26.81
C ILE A 558 12.46 -10.19 -27.94
N ASN A 559 13.17 -9.80 -28.99
CA ASN A 559 12.57 -9.12 -30.15
C ASN A 559 11.61 -10.05 -30.90
N MET A 560 11.98 -11.32 -31.07
CA MET A 560 11.14 -12.34 -31.68
C MET A 560 9.86 -12.55 -30.85
N TRP A 561 9.95 -12.75 -29.53
CA TRP A 561 8.77 -12.97 -28.69
C TRP A 561 7.82 -11.77 -28.67
N ARG A 562 8.36 -10.55 -28.60
CA ARG A 562 7.52 -9.33 -28.66
C ARG A 562 6.78 -9.19 -29.99
N ARG A 563 7.36 -9.68 -31.09
CA ARG A 563 6.74 -9.70 -32.42
C ARG A 563 5.70 -10.81 -32.55
N ASP A 564 6.05 -12.03 -32.14
CA ASP A 564 5.27 -13.24 -32.41
C ASP A 564 4.18 -13.47 -31.34
N PHE A 565 4.34 -12.92 -30.14
CA PHE A 565 3.39 -12.99 -29.03
C PHE A 565 3.03 -11.59 -28.47
N PRO A 566 2.42 -10.70 -29.28
CA PRO A 566 2.16 -9.30 -28.90
C PRO A 566 1.15 -9.13 -27.75
N HIS A 567 0.46 -10.19 -27.34
CA HIS A 567 -0.46 -10.20 -26.20
C HIS A 567 0.24 -10.45 -24.86
N VAL A 568 1.51 -10.86 -24.89
CA VAL A 568 2.35 -11.09 -23.70
C VAL A 568 3.23 -9.87 -23.48
N ASP A 569 3.13 -9.26 -22.30
CA ASP A 569 4.04 -8.19 -21.87
C ASP A 569 5.38 -8.79 -21.42
N VAL A 570 6.35 -8.84 -22.34
CA VAL A 570 7.69 -9.37 -22.09
C VAL A 570 8.61 -8.29 -21.53
N LYS A 571 8.92 -8.40 -20.24
CA LYS A 571 9.85 -7.52 -19.52
C LYS A 571 11.26 -8.09 -19.53
N HIS A 572 12.22 -7.23 -19.80
CA HIS A 572 13.63 -7.59 -19.87
C HIS A 572 14.47 -6.32 -19.70
N GLN A 573 15.22 -6.27 -18.60
CA GLN A 573 16.34 -5.38 -18.36
C GLN A 573 17.63 -6.20 -18.32
N ARG A 574 18.73 -5.63 -18.79
CA ARG A 574 20.05 -6.27 -18.76
C ARG A 574 20.83 -5.86 -17.53
#